data_AF-A0A7V0Y2C8-F1
#
_entry.id   AF-A0A7V0Y2C8-F1
#
_cell.length_a   1.000
_cell.length_b   1.000
_cell.length_c   1.000
_cell.angle_alpha   90.00
_cell.angle_beta   90.00
_cell.angle_gamma   90.00
#
_symmetry.space_group_name_H-M   'P 1'
#
loop_
_entity.id
_entity.type
_entity.pdbx_description
1 polymer ?
#
loop_
_entity_poly.entity_id
_entity_poly.type
_entity_poly.pdbx_seq_one_letter_code
_entity_poly.pdbx_strand_id
1 'polypeptide(L)'
;MTGIVVPKLVFDSWQDASPACRSGRTEDRHLIYEGEGVILDLLLRQSADGSSIHVGGHVLANSSAEQVSGSAVVMEQGRRRMETQTNALGEFNFQTVPDRSFDLCIVLGRRRFEIRGLSAPRPRMWQVVPSMAGGGG
;
A
#
# COMPACT_ATOMS: atom_id res chain seq x y z
N MET A 1 6.05 -25.72 -9.25
CA MET A 1 5.34 -24.53 -9.74
C MET A 1 5.08 -23.63 -8.55
N THR A 2 5.45 -22.35 -8.63
CA THR A 2 5.16 -21.36 -7.59
C THR A 2 3.76 -20.83 -7.83
N GLY A 3 2.87 -20.92 -6.84
CA GLY A 3 1.50 -20.39 -6.94
C GLY A 3 1.49 -18.87 -6.79
N ILE A 4 0.62 -18.18 -7.52
CA ILE A 4 0.37 -16.74 -7.35
C ILE A 4 -0.96 -16.55 -6.63
N VAL A 5 -0.93 -15.78 -5.56
CA VAL A 5 -2.08 -15.33 -4.79
C VAL A 5 -2.33 -13.88 -5.16
N VAL A 6 -3.49 -13.62 -5.75
CA VAL A 6 -3.97 -12.25 -5.99
C VAL A 6 -4.92 -11.90 -4.85
N PRO A 7 -4.51 -11.04 -3.91
CA PRO A 7 -5.30 -10.77 -2.72
C PRO A 7 -6.40 -9.74 -2.99
N LYS A 8 -7.41 -9.76 -2.14
CA LYS A 8 -8.51 -8.79 -2.15
C LYS A 8 -8.18 -7.63 -1.23
N LEU A 9 -8.38 -6.40 -1.72
CA LEU A 9 -8.40 -5.21 -0.86
C LEU A 9 -9.64 -5.24 0.02
N VAL A 10 -9.46 -5.24 1.34
CA VAL A 10 -10.57 -5.28 2.32
C VAL A 10 -10.75 -3.96 3.07
N PHE A 11 -9.70 -3.13 3.13
CA PHE A 11 -9.76 -1.81 3.76
C PHE A 11 -8.88 -0.79 3.03
N ASP A 12 -9.39 0.42 2.86
CA ASP A 12 -8.65 1.58 2.35
C ASP A 12 -9.10 2.85 3.10
N SER A 13 -8.21 3.37 3.93
CA SER A 13 -8.45 4.55 4.77
C SER A 13 -8.86 5.83 4.02
N TRP A 14 -8.66 5.90 2.71
CA TRP A 14 -9.14 7.04 1.92
C TRP A 14 -10.56 6.90 1.41
N GLN A 15 -11.07 5.67 1.32
CA GLN A 15 -12.46 5.40 0.94
C GLN A 15 -13.37 5.31 2.17
N ASP A 16 -12.79 5.03 3.34
CA ASP A 16 -13.55 4.98 4.57
C ASP A 16 -13.85 6.38 5.11
N ALA A 17 -15.13 6.76 5.07
CA ALA A 17 -15.66 7.95 5.73
C ALA A 17 -15.86 7.66 7.23
N SER A 18 -14.83 7.17 7.91
CA SER A 18 -14.90 6.91 9.34
C SER A 18 -15.19 8.22 10.09
N PRO A 19 -16.10 8.24 11.08
CA PRO A 19 -16.41 9.45 11.84
C PRO A 19 -15.12 9.99 12.45
N ALA A 20 -14.79 11.24 12.10
CA ALA A 20 -13.56 11.93 12.44
C ALA A 20 -13.42 12.25 13.94
N CYS A 21 -13.51 11.26 14.82
CA CYS A 21 -13.30 11.47 16.25
C CYS A 21 -11.85 11.88 16.60
N ARG A 22 -10.92 11.87 15.63
CA ARG A 22 -9.52 12.29 15.80
C ARG A 22 -9.01 12.93 14.51
N SER A 23 -9.46 14.15 14.21
CA SER A 23 -9.01 14.89 13.04
C SER A 23 -7.53 15.28 13.13
N GLY A 24 -6.70 14.54 12.42
CA GLY A 24 -5.58 15.11 11.67
C GLY A 24 -5.70 14.51 10.27
N ARG A 25 -5.68 15.33 9.21
CA ARG A 25 -5.52 14.79 7.84
C ARG A 25 -4.25 13.94 7.86
N THR A 26 -4.37 12.62 7.92
CA THR A 26 -3.21 11.75 7.75
C THR A 26 -2.93 11.72 6.26
N GLU A 27 -1.77 12.27 5.86
CA GLU A 27 -1.23 12.07 4.52
C GLU A 27 -0.93 10.58 4.27
N ASP A 28 -0.86 9.80 5.34
CA ASP A 28 -0.72 8.36 5.31
C ASP A 28 -1.98 7.69 4.74
N ARG A 29 -1.78 6.72 3.84
CA ARG A 29 -2.78 5.79 3.35
C ARG A 29 -2.53 4.42 3.96
N HIS A 30 -3.50 3.97 4.76
CA HIS A 30 -3.54 2.62 5.29
C HIS A 30 -4.40 1.72 4.40
N LEU A 31 -3.88 0.54 4.07
CA LEU A 31 -4.48 -0.46 3.20
C LEU A 31 -4.37 -1.84 3.85
N ILE A 32 -5.44 -2.64 3.77
CA ILE A 32 -5.41 -4.03 4.22
C ILE A 32 -5.82 -4.93 3.07
N TYR A 33 -4.99 -5.92 2.77
CA TYR A 33 -5.22 -6.95 1.76
C TYR A 33 -5.34 -8.31 2.43
N GLU A 34 -6.22 -9.17 1.93
CA GLU A 34 -6.40 -10.54 2.42
C GLU A 34 -6.41 -11.53 1.24
N GLY A 35 -5.72 -12.66 1.41
CA GLY A 35 -5.72 -13.74 0.42
C GLY A 35 -5.09 -15.02 0.96
N GLU A 36 -5.76 -16.16 0.74
CA GLU A 36 -5.27 -17.50 1.10
C GLU A 36 -4.68 -17.65 2.52
N GLY A 37 -5.34 -17.05 3.51
CA GLY A 37 -4.93 -17.12 4.93
C GLY A 37 -3.75 -16.22 5.29
N VAL A 38 -3.45 -15.24 4.43
CA VAL A 38 -2.45 -14.19 4.64
C VAL A 38 -3.16 -12.84 4.61
N ILE A 39 -2.81 -11.99 5.56
CA ILE A 39 -3.22 -10.59 5.61
C ILE A 39 -1.95 -9.74 5.43
N LEU A 40 -2.04 -8.73 4.57
CA LEU A 40 -1.05 -7.67 4.50
C LEU A 40 -1.69 -6.38 5.01
N ASP A 41 -1.18 -5.89 6.12
CA ASP A 41 -1.39 -4.53 6.60
C ASP A 41 -0.29 -3.63 6.00
N LEU A 42 -0.67 -2.60 5.25
CA LEU A 42 0.23 -1.75 4.48
C LEU A 42 -0.01 -0.27 4.78
N LEU A 43 1.06 0.45 5.06
CA LEU A 43 1.09 1.89 5.27
C LEU A 43 1.93 2.57 4.19
N LEU A 44 1.31 3.49 3.46
CA LEU A 44 1.97 4.37 2.52
C LEU A 44 2.02 5.77 3.12
N ARG A 45 3.21 6.30 3.36
CA ARG A 45 3.41 7.65 3.90
C ARG A 45 4.15 8.52 2.89
N GLN A 46 3.60 9.67 2.57
CA GLN A 46 4.28 10.64 1.72
C GLN A 46 5.40 11.34 2.51
N SER A 47 6.54 11.62 1.86
CA SER A 47 7.58 12.48 2.43
C SER A 47 7.09 13.93 2.50
N ALA A 48 7.65 14.72 3.42
CA ALA A 48 7.24 16.10 3.64
C ALA A 48 7.40 17.01 2.41
N ASP A 49 8.32 16.68 1.50
CA ASP A 49 8.54 17.38 0.23
C ASP A 49 7.65 16.87 -0.92
N GLY A 50 6.83 15.83 -0.67
CA GLY A 50 5.95 15.20 -1.65
C GLY A 50 6.65 14.39 -2.75
N SER A 51 7.99 14.29 -2.74
CA SER A 51 8.76 13.71 -3.85
C SER A 51 8.86 12.18 -3.78
N SER A 52 8.67 11.62 -2.59
CA SER A 52 8.86 10.21 -2.31
C SER A 52 7.84 9.69 -1.31
N ILE A 53 7.83 8.38 -1.14
CA ILE A 53 6.98 7.68 -0.18
C ILE A 53 7.80 6.68 0.62
N HIS A 54 7.36 6.46 1.84
CA HIS A 54 7.76 5.37 2.70
C HIS A 54 6.68 4.30 2.62
N VAL A 55 7.10 3.06 2.36
CA VAL A 55 6.20 1.91 2.28
C VAL A 55 6.58 0.96 3.40
N GLY A 56 5.74 0.90 4.44
CA GLY A 56 5.88 -0.03 5.54
C GLY A 56 4.73 -1.01 5.54
N GLY A 57 4.96 -2.23 6.01
CA GLY A 57 3.88 -3.19 6.14
C GLY A 57 4.18 -4.31 7.10
N HIS A 58 3.12 -5.04 7.45
CA HIS A 58 3.13 -6.19 8.34
C HIS A 58 2.37 -7.32 7.65
N VAL A 59 3.08 -8.42 7.40
CA VAL A 59 2.51 -9.63 6.84
C VAL A 59 2.10 -10.55 8.00
N LEU A 60 0.83 -10.90 8.04
CA LEU A 60 0.25 -11.79 9.03
C LEU A 60 -0.17 -13.09 8.35
N ALA A 61 0.17 -14.23 8.93
CA ALA A 61 -0.30 -15.52 8.47
C ALA A 61 -1.17 -16.19 9.54
N ASN A 62 -2.27 -16.81 9.14
CA ASN A 62 -3.25 -17.40 10.05
C ASN A 62 -2.72 -18.57 10.90
N SER A 63 -1.59 -19.18 10.51
CA SER A 63 -1.08 -20.39 11.17
C SER A 63 0.12 -20.14 12.08
N SER A 64 1.15 -19.42 11.64
CA SER A 64 2.22 -18.95 12.53
C SER A 64 3.01 -17.77 11.96
N ALA A 65 3.62 -16.97 12.84
CA ALA A 65 4.52 -15.88 12.47
C ALA A 65 5.80 -16.37 11.78
N GLU A 66 6.23 -17.63 12.04
CA GLU A 66 7.44 -18.16 11.40
C GLU A 66 7.29 -18.31 9.89
N GLN A 67 6.06 -18.47 9.38
CA GLN A 67 5.81 -18.57 7.94
C GLN A 67 6.11 -17.30 7.16
N VAL A 68 6.02 -16.16 7.84
CA VAL A 68 6.22 -14.84 7.24
C VAL A 68 7.56 -14.25 7.62
N SER A 69 8.29 -14.82 8.58
CA SER A 69 9.63 -14.37 8.97
C SER A 69 10.66 -14.58 7.85
N GLY A 70 11.48 -13.57 7.55
CA GLY A 70 12.54 -13.65 6.53
C GLY A 70 12.01 -13.80 5.10
N SER A 71 10.73 -13.54 4.88
CA SER A 71 10.11 -13.57 3.55
C SER A 71 10.60 -12.40 2.72
N ALA A 72 11.00 -12.67 1.48
CA ALA A 72 11.40 -11.62 0.55
C ALA A 72 10.19 -10.77 0.18
N VAL A 73 10.35 -9.45 0.26
CA VAL A 73 9.38 -8.47 -0.20
C VAL A 73 10.01 -7.70 -1.34
N VAL A 74 9.40 -7.79 -2.52
CA VAL A 74 9.89 -7.20 -3.76
C VAL A 74 8.92 -6.12 -4.20
N MET A 75 9.45 -4.95 -4.51
CA MET A 75 8.70 -3.85 -5.12
C MET A 75 9.22 -3.60 -6.52
N GLU A 76 8.31 -3.50 -7.48
CA GLU A 76 8.63 -3.21 -8.88
C GLU A 76 7.95 -1.91 -9.33
N GLN A 77 8.73 -1.01 -9.92
CA GLN A 77 8.26 0.28 -10.43
C GLN A 77 8.88 0.52 -11.81
N GLY A 78 8.17 0.11 -12.86
CA GLY A 78 8.69 0.14 -14.22
C GLY A 78 9.93 -0.75 -14.36
N ARG A 79 11.11 -0.15 -14.58
CA ARG A 79 12.40 -0.88 -14.68
C ARG A 79 13.14 -1.00 -13.34
N ARG A 80 12.65 -0.34 -12.28
CA ARG A 80 13.31 -0.36 -10.97
C ARG A 80 12.72 -1.50 -10.15
N ARG A 81 13.60 -2.33 -9.59
CA ARG A 81 13.26 -3.35 -8.61
C ARG A 81 13.97 -3.04 -7.29
N MET A 82 13.24 -3.10 -6.20
CA MET A 82 13.74 -2.93 -4.84
C MET A 82 13.34 -4.16 -4.04
N GLU A 83 14.18 -4.57 -3.10
CA GLU A 83 13.95 -5.77 -2.31
C GLU A 83 14.31 -5.51 -0.86
N THR A 84 13.52 -6.09 0.04
CA THR A 84 13.76 -6.16 1.47
C THR A 84 13.27 -7.52 1.98
N GLN A 85 13.37 -7.75 3.28
CA GLN A 85 12.85 -8.94 3.91
C GLN A 85 12.04 -8.56 5.15
N THR A 86 11.06 -9.39 5.48
CA THR A 86 10.35 -9.28 6.73
C THR A 86 11.23 -9.67 7.92
N ASN A 87 11.03 -9.00 9.06
CA ASN A 87 11.64 -9.39 10.33
C ASN A 87 10.91 -10.61 10.96
N ALA A 88 11.30 -10.99 12.18
CA ALA A 88 10.70 -12.11 12.91
C ALA A 88 9.20 -11.94 13.22
N LEU A 89 8.69 -10.71 13.17
CA LEU A 89 7.28 -10.39 13.36
C LEU A 89 6.52 -10.28 12.03
N GLY A 90 7.19 -10.39 10.87
CA GLY A 90 6.53 -10.21 9.57
C GLY A 90 6.51 -8.75 9.08
N GLU A 91 7.21 -7.84 9.74
CA GLU A 91 7.26 -6.41 9.37
C GLU A 91 8.36 -6.14 8.35
N PHE A 92 8.11 -5.23 7.41
CA PHE A 92 9.10 -4.76 6.44
C PHE A 92 8.98 -3.26 6.20
N ASN A 93 10.02 -2.65 5.63
CA ASN A 93 9.98 -1.26 5.18
C ASN A 93 10.84 -1.02 3.93
N PHE A 94 10.37 -0.09 3.09
CA PHE A 94 11.13 0.56 2.04
C PHE A 94 11.16 2.06 2.33
N GLN A 95 12.36 2.64 2.28
CA GLN A 95 12.58 4.07 2.47
C GLN A 95 12.80 4.75 1.12
N THR A 96 12.28 5.97 0.96
CA THR A 96 12.56 6.85 -0.19
C THR A 96 12.22 6.19 -1.53
N VAL A 97 11.00 5.66 -1.64
CA VAL A 97 10.45 5.13 -2.89
C VAL A 97 9.91 6.30 -3.72
N PRO A 98 10.18 6.42 -5.03
CA PRO A 98 9.60 7.48 -5.84
C PRO A 98 8.07 7.40 -5.84
N ASP A 99 7.38 8.53 -5.73
CA ASP A 99 5.91 8.59 -5.71
C ASP A 99 5.30 8.32 -7.09
N ARG A 100 5.23 7.04 -7.48
CA ARG A 100 4.61 6.53 -8.72
C ARG A 100 4.01 5.16 -8.46
N SER A 101 3.12 4.71 -9.36
CA SER A 101 2.52 3.38 -9.23
C SER A 101 3.56 2.27 -9.19
N PHE A 102 3.37 1.30 -8.30
CA PHE A 102 4.27 0.16 -8.11
C PHE A 102 3.50 -1.14 -7.89
N ASP A 103 4.17 -2.25 -8.14
CA ASP A 103 3.72 -3.58 -7.81
C ASP A 103 4.48 -4.06 -6.55
N LEU A 104 3.81 -4.82 -5.70
CA LEU A 104 4.37 -5.36 -4.46
C LEU A 104 4.14 -6.88 -4.43
N CYS A 105 5.20 -7.62 -4.17
CA CYS A 105 5.20 -9.08 -4.12
C CYS A 105 5.85 -9.56 -2.82
N ILE A 106 5.17 -10.45 -2.09
CA ILE A 106 5.72 -11.12 -0.91
C ILE A 106 5.89 -12.59 -1.23
N VAL A 107 7.10 -13.11 -1.07
CA VAL A 107 7.44 -14.52 -1.35
C VAL A 107 7.24 -15.35 -0.10
N LEU A 108 6.20 -16.17 -0.09
CA LEU A 108 5.76 -17.00 1.03
C LEU A 108 5.99 -18.48 0.70
N GLY A 109 7.23 -18.94 0.89
CA GLY A 109 7.65 -20.29 0.53
C GLY A 109 7.48 -20.57 -0.97
N ARG A 110 6.52 -21.42 -1.34
CA ARG A 110 6.20 -21.77 -2.74
C ARG A 110 5.10 -20.90 -3.35
N ARG A 111 4.69 -19.83 -2.67
CA ARG A 111 3.63 -18.92 -3.13
C ARG A 111 4.15 -17.49 -3.21
N ARG A 112 3.48 -16.66 -4.02
CA ARG A 112 3.71 -15.22 -4.12
C ARG A 112 2.41 -14.48 -3.90
N PHE A 113 2.39 -13.56 -2.95
CA PHE A 113 1.28 -12.67 -2.70
C PHE A 113 1.52 -11.38 -3.49
N GLU A 114 0.80 -11.19 -4.60
CA GLU A 114 1.09 -10.13 -5.58
C GLU A 114 -0.03 -9.09 -5.62
N ILE A 115 0.33 -7.82 -5.39
CA ILE A 115 -0.53 -6.66 -5.55
C ILE A 115 0.05 -5.80 -6.68
N ARG A 116 -0.79 -5.37 -7.60
CA ARG A 116 -0.37 -4.58 -8.77
C ARG A 116 -0.99 -3.20 -8.79
N GLY A 117 -0.25 -2.22 -9.30
CA GLY A 117 -0.72 -0.86 -9.52
C GLY A 117 -1.02 -0.05 -8.25
N LEU A 118 -0.36 -0.36 -7.13
CA LEU A 118 -0.45 0.43 -5.90
C LEU A 118 0.05 1.84 -6.13
N SER A 119 -0.63 2.84 -5.57
CA SER A 119 -0.21 4.23 -5.63
C SER A 119 -0.47 4.94 -4.31
N ALA A 120 0.43 5.85 -3.96
CA ALA A 120 0.36 6.67 -2.76
C ALA A 120 -0.25 8.09 -2.93
N PRO A 121 -0.51 8.65 -4.12
CA PRO A 121 -1.29 9.88 -4.26
C PRO A 121 -2.79 9.59 -4.24
N ARG A 122 -3.58 10.47 -3.61
CA ARG A 122 -5.03 10.44 -3.74
C ARG A 122 -5.38 10.55 -5.23
N PRO A 123 -6.36 9.77 -5.72
CA PRO A 123 -6.91 10.05 -7.04
C PRO A 123 -7.24 11.53 -7.09
N ARG A 124 -6.75 12.25 -8.11
CA ARG A 124 -7.18 13.63 -8.35
C ARG A 124 -8.68 13.58 -8.58
N MET A 125 -9.48 13.82 -7.53
CA MET A 125 -10.89 14.11 -7.70
C MET A 125 -10.94 15.30 -8.65
N TRP A 126 -11.65 15.14 -9.76
CA TRP A 126 -11.96 16.24 -10.66
C TRP A 126 -12.54 17.37 -9.80
N GLN A 127 -11.77 18.43 -9.61
CA GLN A 127 -12.30 19.65 -9.03
C GLN A 127 -13.33 20.14 -10.03
N VAL A 128 -14.61 19.94 -9.71
CA VAL A 128 -15.70 20.65 -10.38
C VAL A 128 -15.48 22.12 -10.03
N VAL A 129 -14.76 22.83 -10.89
CA VAL A 129 -14.73 24.29 -10.85
C VAL A 129 -16.18 24.74 -11.08
N PRO A 130 -16.82 25.43 -10.13
CA PRO A 130 -18.10 26.03 -10.38
C PRO A 130 -17.91 26.96 -11.58
N SER A 131 -18.67 26.70 -12.65
CA SER A 131 -18.76 27.63 -13.76
C SER A 131 -19.17 28.97 -13.16
N MET A 132 -18.32 29.99 -13.26
CA MET A 132 -18.72 31.33 -12.85
C MET A 132 -19.99 31.66 -13.64
N ALA A 133 -21.11 31.73 -12.92
CA ALA A 133 -22.36 32.24 -13.47
C ALA A 133 -22.08 33.64 -14.00
N GLY A 134 -22.39 33.85 -15.28
CA GLY A 134 -22.17 35.09 -15.98
C GLY A 134 -22.66 36.29 -15.17
N GLY A 135 -21.76 37.23 -14.94
CA GLY A 135 -22.13 38.59 -14.59
C GLY A 135 -22.69 39.27 -15.84
N GLY A 136 -24.00 39.21 -16.00
CA GLY A 136 -24.75 40.19 -16.77
C GLY A 136 -25.00 41.42 -15.90
N GLY A 137 -24.74 42.60 -16.45
CA GLY A 137 -24.96 43.91 -15.82
C GLY A 137 -24.16 44.98 -16.54
#